data_AF-J4GAQ9-F1
#
_entry.id   AF-J4GAQ9-F1
#
_cell.length_a   1.000
_cell.length_b   1.000
_cell.length_c   1.000
_cell.angle_alpha   90.00
_cell.angle_beta   90.00
_cell.angle_gamma   90.00
#
_symmetry.space_group_name_H-M   'P 1'
#
loop_
_entity.id
_entity.type
_entity.pdbx_description
1 polymer ?
#
loop_
_entity_poly.entity_id
_entity_poly.type
_entity_poly.pdbx_seq_one_letter_code
_entity_poly.pdbx_strand_id
1 'polypeptide(L)'
;MHGNEDKSDFERSAVIRGSQAPTNEMRDPSAPLDPATVYLRTERQTLRRLPRSGGIIFTIRVYQTPVVELAEEPGVPGRLASGVRGWSDDVAEYKDLFAYKDILSYLDERHADQVEKGVVAADDRTAVYPL
;
A
#
# COMPACT_ATOMS: atom_id res chain seq x y z
N MET A 1 32.13 12.57 -13.13
CA MET A 1 32.45 12.06 -11.77
C MET A 1 31.83 10.68 -11.68
N HIS A 2 32.62 9.62 -11.84
CA HIS A 2 32.17 8.26 -11.58
C HIS A 2 32.38 7.99 -10.09
N GLY A 3 31.29 8.00 -9.32
CA GLY A 3 31.31 7.58 -7.93
C GLY A 3 31.48 6.08 -7.88
N ASN A 4 32.59 5.62 -7.30
CA ASN A 4 32.79 4.22 -7.00
C ASN A 4 31.90 3.90 -5.79
N GLU A 5 30.72 3.36 -6.03
CA GLU A 5 29.78 2.98 -4.97
C GLU A 5 30.34 1.78 -4.21
N ASP A 6 30.82 2.05 -2.99
CA ASP A 6 31.32 1.05 -2.07
C ASP A 6 30.14 0.21 -1.57
N LYS A 7 30.05 -1.03 -2.05
CA LYS A 7 28.98 -2.00 -1.74
C LYS A 7 28.86 -2.32 -0.24
N SER A 8 29.85 -1.93 0.56
CA SER A 8 29.89 -2.20 2.00
C SER A 8 28.86 -1.41 2.82
N ASP A 9 28.39 -0.25 2.35
CA ASP A 9 27.35 0.53 3.04
C ASP A 9 25.94 -0.07 2.91
N PHE A 10 25.69 -0.83 1.83
CA PHE A 10 24.46 -1.58 1.66
C PHE A 10 24.39 -2.78 2.62
N GLU A 11 25.50 -3.48 2.85
CA GLU A 11 25.53 -4.64 3.74
C GLU A 11 25.33 -4.26 5.21
N ARG A 12 25.85 -3.10 5.66
CA ARG A 12 25.62 -2.62 7.04
C ARG A 12 24.16 -2.27 7.32
N SER A 13 23.43 -1.83 6.31
CA SER A 13 22.02 -1.42 6.44
C SER A 13 21.08 -2.62 6.65
N ALA A 14 21.45 -3.79 6.11
CA ALA A 14 20.67 -5.03 6.24
C ALA A 14 20.79 -5.67 7.63
N VAL A 15 21.91 -5.48 8.33
CA VAL A 15 22.16 -6.08 9.65
C VAL A 15 21.42 -5.33 10.78
N ILE A 16 21.13 -4.04 10.63
CA ILE A 16 20.52 -3.21 11.68
C ILE A 16 19.00 -3.45 11.82
N ARG A 17 18.34 -3.95 10.77
CA ARG A 17 16.90 -4.31 10.82
C ARG A 17 16.80 -5.83 10.82
N GLY A 18 16.70 -6.43 12.01
CA GLY A 18 16.43 -7.85 12.21
C GLY A 18 15.05 -8.33 11.73
N SER A 19 14.53 -7.82 10.61
CA SER A 19 13.46 -8.49 9.89
C SER A 19 14.11 -9.37 8.83
N GLN A 20 14.10 -10.68 9.07
CA GLN A 20 14.13 -11.63 7.96
C GLN A 20 12.90 -11.30 7.09
N ALA A 21 13.09 -10.53 6.02
CA ALA A 21 12.11 -10.54 4.95
C ALA A 21 12.09 -11.99 4.45
N PRO A 22 10.94 -12.68 4.46
CA PRO A 22 10.88 -14.04 3.95
C PRO A 22 11.42 -14.02 2.53
N THR A 23 12.38 -14.91 2.26
CA THR A 23 12.94 -15.12 0.93
C THR A 23 11.77 -15.30 -0.03
N ASN A 24 11.78 -14.56 -1.14
CA ASN A 24 10.77 -14.65 -2.17
C ASN A 24 10.86 -16.05 -2.80
N GLU A 25 10.18 -17.04 -2.21
CA GLU A 25 9.96 -18.32 -2.84
C GLU A 25 9.30 -18.04 -4.19
N MET A 26 9.77 -18.72 -5.24
CA MET A 26 9.34 -18.51 -6.62
C MET A 26 7.87 -18.93 -6.75
N ARG A 27 6.96 -18.01 -6.42
CA ARG A 27 5.52 -18.16 -6.52
C ARG A 27 5.14 -18.39 -7.98
N ASP A 28 4.18 -19.29 -8.20
CA ASP A 28 3.52 -19.42 -9.49
C ASP A 28 2.83 -18.07 -9.85
N PRO A 29 3.29 -17.36 -10.88
CA PRO A 29 2.75 -16.05 -11.24
C PRO A 29 1.29 -16.11 -11.73
N SER A 30 0.74 -17.31 -11.96
CA SER A 30 -0.64 -17.51 -12.41
C SER A 30 -1.66 -17.76 -11.29
N ALA A 31 -1.20 -18.13 -10.09
CA ALA A 31 -2.10 -18.38 -8.95
C ALA A 31 -2.55 -17.03 -8.35
N PRO A 32 -3.84 -16.85 -7.95
CA PRO A 32 -4.30 -15.62 -7.31
C PRO A 32 -3.54 -15.30 -6.01
N LEU A 33 -3.39 -14.01 -5.70
CA LEU A 33 -2.84 -13.58 -4.40
C LEU A 33 -3.75 -13.97 -3.24
N ASP A 34 -3.14 -14.43 -2.16
CA ASP A 34 -3.78 -14.48 -0.85
C ASP A 34 -3.88 -13.05 -0.28
N PRO A 35 -5.08 -12.52 0.02
CA PRO A 35 -5.26 -11.19 0.62
C PRO A 35 -4.43 -10.96 1.89
N ALA A 36 -4.12 -12.00 2.67
CA ALA A 36 -3.30 -11.90 3.88
C ALA A 36 -1.83 -11.56 3.57
N THR A 37 -1.38 -11.78 2.34
CA THR A 37 -0.03 -11.46 1.86
C THR A 37 0.07 -10.09 1.21
N VAL A 38 -1.06 -9.39 1.02
CA VAL A 38 -1.11 -8.10 0.33
C VAL A 38 -1.08 -6.93 1.32
N TYR A 39 -0.25 -5.94 1.02
CA TYR A 39 -0.07 -4.74 1.84
C TYR A 39 -0.34 -3.49 1.02
N LEU A 40 -1.13 -2.57 1.57
CA LEU A 40 -1.19 -1.20 1.07
C LEU A 40 0.07 -0.46 1.54
N ARG A 41 0.86 0.00 0.57
CA ARG A 41 2.02 0.85 0.83
C ARG A 41 1.64 2.32 0.64
N THR A 42 1.76 3.10 1.69
CA THR A 42 1.52 4.56 1.65
C THR A 42 2.80 5.32 2.00
N GLU A 43 3.04 6.42 1.30
CA GLU A 43 4.16 7.31 1.59
C GLU A 43 3.66 8.66 2.10
N ARG A 44 4.09 9.05 3.30
CA ARG A 44 3.95 10.41 3.78
C ARG A 44 5.20 11.19 3.38
N GLN A 45 5.06 11.96 2.32
CA GLN A 45 6.12 12.80 1.78
C GLN A 45 6.03 14.20 2.39
N THR A 46 7.16 14.76 2.85
CA THR A 46 7.20 16.14 3.37
C THR A 46 8.39 16.91 2.82
N LEU A 47 8.19 18.20 2.57
CA LEU A 47 9.23 19.15 2.18
C LEU A 47 9.42 20.15 3.32
N ARG A 48 10.65 20.30 3.81
CA ARG A 48 10.97 21.25 4.89
C ARG A 48 12.20 22.07 4.54
N ARG A 49 12.08 23.40 4.63
CA ARG A 49 13.21 24.31 4.46
C ARG A 49 14.06 24.35 5.73
N LEU A 50 15.36 24.19 5.60
CA LEU A 50 16.31 24.29 6.69
C LEU A 50 16.54 25.77 7.08
N PRO A 51 16.44 26.12 8.37
CA PRO A 51 16.46 27.52 8.80
C PRO A 51 17.80 28.22 8.59
N ARG A 52 18.91 27.48 8.56
CA ARG A 52 20.27 28.04 8.43
C ARG A 52 20.82 28.02 7.00
N SER A 53 20.71 26.87 6.32
CA SER A 53 21.27 26.69 4.98
C SER A 53 20.29 27.07 3.86
N GLY A 54 19.00 27.20 4.17
CA GLY A 54 17.95 27.45 3.18
C GLY A 54 17.62 26.26 2.27
N GLY A 55 18.34 25.13 2.39
CA GLY A 55 18.09 23.91 1.61
C GLY A 55 16.73 23.27 1.94
N ILE A 56 16.20 22.47 1.02
CA ILE A 56 14.93 21.75 1.20
C ILE A 56 15.24 20.28 1.49
N ILE A 57 14.78 19.80 2.65
CA ILE A 57 14.76 18.37 2.96
C ILE A 57 13.45 17.79 2.43
N PHE A 58 13.58 16.77 1.59
CA PHE A 58 12.49 15.90 1.19
C PHE A 58 12.55 14.62 2.01
N THR A 59 11.53 14.37 2.83
CA THR A 59 11.44 13.14 3.63
C THR A 59 10.34 12.25 3.11
N ILE A 60 10.60 10.95 3.03
CA ILE A 60 9.60 9.94 2.70
C ILE A 60 9.46 9.00 3.91
N ARG A 61 8.29 8.99 4.55
CA ARG A 61 7.95 8.01 5.57
C ARG A 61 7.02 6.96 4.97
N VAL A 62 7.51 5.73 4.84
CA VAL A 62 6.75 4.59 4.30
C VAL A 62 5.95 3.92 5.41
N TYR A 63 4.68 3.62 5.12
CA TYR A 63 3.78 2.78 5.90
C TYR A 63 3.39 1.58 5.04
N GLN A 64 3.30 0.40 5.65
CA GLN A 64 2.79 -0.81 5.04
C GLN A 64 1.70 -1.36 5.96
N THR A 65 0.48 -1.43 5.46
CA THR A 65 -0.68 -1.91 6.22
C THR A 65 -1.28 -3.12 5.52
N PRO A 66 -1.50 -4.25 6.20
CA PRO A 66 -2.14 -5.42 5.62
C PRO A 66 -3.52 -5.07 5.05
N VAL A 67 -3.86 -5.58 3.86
CA VAL A 67 -5.18 -5.37 3.25
C VAL A 67 -6.29 -5.94 4.11
N VAL A 68 -6.05 -7.08 4.76
CA VAL A 68 -7.01 -7.71 5.68
C VAL A 68 -7.35 -6.83 6.89
N GLU A 69 -6.39 -6.04 7.38
CA GLU A 69 -6.63 -5.08 8.47
C GLU A 69 -7.46 -3.89 7.97
N LEU A 70 -7.11 -3.37 6.78
CA LEU A 70 -7.86 -2.29 6.13
C LEU A 70 -9.31 -2.69 5.82
N ALA A 71 -9.56 -3.96 5.52
CA ALA A 71 -10.90 -4.43 5.18
C ALA A 71 -11.86 -4.50 6.39
N GLU A 72 -11.35 -4.46 7.62
CA GLU A 72 -12.18 -4.37 8.83
C GLU A 72 -12.67 -2.95 9.09
N GLU A 73 -11.99 -1.93 8.55
CA GLU A 73 -12.35 -0.53 8.74
C GLU A 73 -13.65 -0.17 8.00
N PRO A 74 -14.62 0.48 8.66
CA PRO A 74 -15.90 0.85 8.06
C PRO A 74 -15.76 1.62 6.73
N GLY A 75 -16.33 1.04 5.67
CA GLY A 75 -16.37 1.60 4.33
C GLY A 75 -15.03 1.62 3.58
N VAL A 76 -13.92 1.25 4.23
CA VAL A 76 -12.62 1.14 3.59
C VAL A 76 -12.57 0.08 2.48
N PRO A 77 -13.09 -1.16 2.64
CA PRO A 77 -12.96 -2.17 1.59
C PRO A 77 -13.66 -1.73 0.29
N GLY A 78 -14.86 -1.15 0.37
CA GLY A 78 -15.59 -0.63 -0.78
C GLY A 78 -14.86 0.54 -1.48
N ARG A 79 -14.30 1.48 -0.70
CA ARG A 79 -13.51 2.60 -1.26
C ARG A 79 -12.21 2.11 -1.90
N LEU A 80 -11.54 1.14 -1.30
CA LEU A 80 -10.31 0.57 -1.85
C LEU A 80 -10.59 -0.14 -3.18
N ALA A 81 -11.66 -0.96 -3.23
CA ALA A 81 -12.08 -1.64 -4.45
C ALA A 81 -12.47 -0.64 -5.57
N SER A 82 -13.20 0.42 -5.22
CA SER A 82 -13.52 1.52 -6.15
C SER A 82 -12.26 2.23 -6.66
N GLY A 83 -11.30 2.51 -5.78
CA GLY A 83 -10.03 3.14 -6.14
C GLY A 83 -9.19 2.29 -7.10
N VAL A 84 -9.10 0.99 -6.86
CA VAL A 84 -8.41 0.04 -7.74
C VAL A 84 -9.07 -0.01 -9.12
N ARG A 85 -10.40 -0.02 -9.19
CA ARG A 85 -11.16 0.00 -10.45
C ARG A 85 -11.05 1.33 -11.21
N GLY A 86 -10.73 2.42 -10.52
CA GLY A 86 -10.64 3.76 -11.09
C GLY A 86 -9.27 4.10 -11.70
N TRP A 87 -8.27 3.22 -11.63
CA TRP A 87 -6.98 3.46 -12.27
C TRP A 87 -7.09 3.33 -13.79
N SER A 88 -6.41 4.22 -14.52
CA SER A 88 -6.24 4.08 -15.97
C SER A 88 -5.36 2.87 -16.28
N ASP A 89 -5.50 2.31 -17.47
CA ASP A 89 -4.73 1.14 -17.92
C ASP A 89 -3.21 1.38 -17.83
N ASP A 90 -2.75 2.62 -18.07
CA ASP A 90 -1.34 3.00 -17.94
C ASP A 90 -0.81 2.93 -16.49
N VAL A 91 -1.65 3.33 -15.52
CA VAL A 91 -1.30 3.26 -14.08
C VAL A 91 -1.35 1.82 -13.59
N ALA A 92 -2.26 1.03 -14.16
CA ALA A 92 -2.38 -0.39 -13.89
C ALA A 92 -1.14 -1.18 -14.32
N GLU A 93 -0.68 -0.97 -15.55
CA GLU A 93 0.50 -1.65 -16.08
C GLU A 93 1.77 -1.30 -15.27
N TYR A 94 1.88 -0.04 -14.82
CA TYR A 94 3.03 0.42 -14.03
C TYR A 94 3.04 -0.05 -12.56
N LYS A 95 1.89 -0.37 -11.97
CA LYS A 95 1.75 -0.72 -10.53
C LYS A 95 1.54 -2.21 -10.25
N ASP A 96 1.84 -3.09 -11.20
CA ASP A 96 1.58 -4.53 -11.09
C ASP A 96 0.10 -4.82 -10.74
N LEU A 97 -0.84 -4.28 -11.54
CA LEU A 97 -2.30 -4.43 -11.30
C LEU A 97 -2.76 -5.88 -11.15
N PHE A 98 -2.00 -6.86 -11.65
CA PHE A 98 -2.30 -8.29 -11.47
C PHE A 98 -2.51 -8.63 -9.99
N ALA A 99 -1.69 -8.04 -9.10
CA ALA A 99 -1.84 -8.23 -7.66
C ALA A 99 -3.16 -7.70 -7.09
N TYR A 100 -3.66 -6.59 -7.63
CA TYR A 100 -4.85 -5.94 -7.11
C TYR A 100 -6.14 -6.54 -7.64
N LYS A 101 -6.14 -7.08 -8.86
CA LYS A 101 -7.30 -7.80 -9.42
C LYS A 101 -7.64 -9.03 -8.59
N ASP A 102 -6.62 -9.75 -8.12
CA ASP A 102 -6.78 -10.98 -7.34
C ASP A 102 -7.49 -10.76 -6.00
N ILE A 103 -7.39 -9.55 -5.43
CA ILE A 103 -8.02 -9.21 -4.14
C ILE A 103 -9.36 -8.46 -4.28
N LEU A 104 -9.80 -8.11 -5.49
CA LEU A 104 -11.04 -7.35 -5.69
C LEU A 104 -12.27 -8.11 -5.18
N SER A 105 -12.34 -9.41 -5.43
CA SER A 105 -13.43 -10.26 -4.93
C SER A 105 -13.50 -10.22 -3.41
N TYR A 106 -12.36 -10.37 -2.74
CA TYR A 106 -12.26 -10.26 -1.29
C TYR A 106 -12.77 -8.90 -0.78
N LEU A 107 -12.34 -7.80 -1.40
CA LEU A 107 -12.79 -6.47 -0.98
C LEU A 107 -14.29 -6.25 -1.20
N ASP A 108 -14.86 -6.79 -2.27
CA ASP A 108 -16.30 -6.72 -2.53
C ASP A 108 -17.10 -7.53 -1.49
N GLU A 109 -16.63 -8.73 -1.14
CA GLU A 109 -17.24 -9.57 -0.10
C GLU A 109 -17.21 -8.86 1.26
N ARG A 110 -16.06 -8.29 1.65
CA ARG A 110 -15.95 -7.53 2.91
C ARG A 110 -16.85 -6.29 2.91
N HIS A 111 -17.01 -5.62 1.76
CA HIS A 111 -17.93 -4.49 1.67
C HIS A 111 -19.40 -4.94 1.78
N ALA A 112 -19.80 -6.01 1.10
CA ALA A 112 -21.14 -6.56 1.19
C ALA A 112 -21.49 -6.98 2.64
N ASP A 113 -20.57 -7.65 3.33
CA ASP A 113 -20.68 -7.98 4.75
C ASP A 113 -20.94 -6.73 5.62
N GLN A 114 -20.22 -5.64 5.38
CA GLN A 114 -20.39 -4.40 6.13
C GLN A 114 -21.76 -3.74 5.85
N VAL A 115 -22.26 -3.83 4.61
CA VAL A 115 -23.59 -3.33 4.24
C VAL A 115 -24.69 -4.17 4.88
N GLU A 116 -24.58 -5.51 4.83
CA GLU A 116 -25.56 -6.42 5.44
C GLU A 116 -25.65 -6.23 6.96
N LYS A 117 -24.51 -6.00 7.61
CA LYS A 117 -24.44 -5.70 9.06
C LYS A 117 -24.89 -4.27 9.41
N GLY A 118 -25.19 -3.44 8.41
CA GLY A 118 -25.58 -2.04 8.61
C GLY A 118 -24.47 -1.13 9.14
N VAL A 119 -23.20 -1.54 9.02
CA VAL A 119 -22.02 -0.75 9.44
C VAL A 119 -21.82 0.45 8.51
N VAL A 120 -22.16 0.29 7.23
CA VAL A 120 -22.15 1.36 6.21
C VAL A 120 -23.44 1.31 5.39
N ALA A 121 -23.89 2.48 4.94
CA ALA A 121 -25.01 2.56 3.99
C ALA A 121 -24.54 2.13 2.59
N ALA A 122 -25.43 1.53 1.80
CA ALA A 122 -25.12 1.04 0.45
C ALA A 122 -24.69 2.16 -0.54
N ASP A 123 -25.06 3.41 -0.29
CA ASP A 123 -24.63 4.59 -1.06
C ASP A 123 -23.83 5.57 -0.17
N ASP A 124 -23.09 5.06 0.81
CA ASP A 124 -22.29 5.90 1.69
C ASP A 124 -21.10 6.51 0.93
N ARG A 125 -21.31 7.75 0.46
CA ARG A 125 -20.28 8.62 -0.13
C ARG A 125 -19.69 9.59 0.90
N THR A 126 -20.10 9.48 2.16
CA THR A 126 -19.85 10.48 3.20
C THR A 126 -18.52 10.20 3.87
N ALA A 127 -17.46 10.82 3.37
CA ALA A 127 -16.19 10.83 4.05
C ALA A 127 -16.23 11.87 5.19
N VAL A 128 -16.65 11.46 6.39
CA VAL A 128 -16.39 12.25 7.60
C VAL A 128 -14.91 12.08 7.94
N TYR A 129 -14.05 12.85 7.27
CA TYR A 129 -12.65 12.93 7.68
C TYR A 129 -12.56 13.68 9.01
N PRO A 130 -11.93 13.10 10.05
CA PRO A 130 -11.60 13.88 11.23
C PRO A 130 -10.67 15.03 10.82
N LEU A 131 -11.07 16.26 11.16
CA LEU A 131 -10.30 17.49 10.96
C LEU A 131 -9.07 17.55 11.88
#